data_AF-A0AAV4Q7Q5-F1
#
_entry.id   AF-A0AAV4Q7Q5-F1
#
_cell.length_a   1.000
_cell.length_b   1.000
_cell.length_c   1.000
_cell.angle_alpha   90.00
_cell.angle_beta   90.00
_cell.angle_gamma   90.00
#
_symmetry.space_group_name_H-M   'P 1'
#
loop_
_entity.id
_entity.type
_entity.pdbx_description
1 polymer ?
#
loop_
_entity_poly.entity_id
_entity_poly.type
_entity_poly.pdbx_seq_one_letter_code
_entity_poly.pdbx_strand_id
1 'polypeptide(L)'
;MCTFCWLNCEVVAIPLLKFVVGILLLKFVVAILLLKFVVAILLLKFVVGILLLKFVVAIPTSEICCRYPTSEICCRYPTSEICCRYPTSEICCRYPTSEICCRYPTSEICCSYPTSEICCRYPTSEICCRYPTSEICCSYPTSEICCRLLATSCVRWFSVVDVWKHYSLLH
;
A
#
# COMPACT_ATOMS: atom_id res chain seq x y z
N MET A 1 24.22 9.09 -75.18
CA MET A 1 23.46 9.80 -74.14
C MET A 1 22.69 8.87 -73.19
N CYS A 2 22.12 7.75 -73.66
CA CYS A 2 21.23 6.91 -72.83
C CYS A 2 21.93 6.11 -71.70
N THR A 3 23.15 5.61 -71.90
CA THR A 3 23.88 4.80 -70.90
C THR A 3 24.37 5.59 -69.69
N PHE A 4 24.76 6.86 -69.89
CA PHE A 4 25.21 7.75 -68.81
C PHE A 4 24.06 8.23 -67.91
N CYS A 5 22.86 8.35 -68.47
CA CYS A 5 21.65 8.69 -67.70
C CYS A 5 21.17 7.50 -66.85
N TRP A 6 21.30 6.29 -67.40
CA TRP A 6 20.97 5.04 -66.72
C TRP A 6 21.89 4.77 -65.51
N LEU A 7 23.21 4.91 -65.70
CA LEU A 7 24.18 4.75 -64.62
C LEU A 7 23.99 5.78 -63.50
N ASN A 8 23.74 7.05 -63.83
CA ASN A 8 23.46 8.09 -62.83
C ASN A 8 22.16 7.82 -62.06
N CYS A 9 21.14 7.24 -62.71
CA CYS A 9 19.88 6.91 -62.07
C CYS A 9 20.05 5.73 -61.07
N GLU A 10 20.81 4.70 -61.41
CA GLU A 10 21.12 3.59 -60.49
C GLU A 10 22.00 4.01 -59.31
N VAL A 11 23.04 4.82 -59.58
CA VAL A 11 24.01 5.29 -58.57
C VAL A 11 23.32 6.16 -57.50
N VAL A 12 22.24 6.86 -57.84
CA VAL A 12 21.46 7.68 -56.90
C VAL A 12 20.28 6.92 -56.29
N ALA A 13 19.60 6.05 -57.05
CA ALA A 13 18.43 5.31 -56.58
C ALA A 13 18.77 4.23 -55.54
N ILE A 14 19.88 3.51 -55.70
CA ILE A 14 20.31 2.45 -54.77
C ILE A 14 20.63 2.99 -53.36
N PRO A 15 21.40 4.08 -53.18
CA PRO A 15 21.65 4.65 -51.86
C PRO A 15 20.39 5.31 -51.26
N LEU A 16 19.52 5.94 -52.07
CA LEU A 16 18.22 6.43 -51.60
C LEU A 16 17.34 5.29 -51.09
N LEU A 17 17.28 4.17 -51.80
CA LEU A 17 16.52 2.98 -51.37
C LEU A 17 17.09 2.42 -50.06
N LYS A 18 18.41 2.29 -49.94
CA LYS A 18 19.06 1.86 -48.68
C LYS A 18 18.78 2.83 -47.53
N PHE A 19 18.74 4.13 -47.80
CA PHE A 19 18.44 5.16 -46.80
C PHE A 19 16.98 5.07 -46.33
N VAL A 20 16.02 4.91 -47.25
CA VAL A 20 14.60 4.73 -46.94
C VAL A 20 14.36 3.45 -46.14
N VAL A 21 14.98 2.33 -46.55
CA VAL A 21 14.93 1.06 -45.80
C VAL A 21 15.57 1.20 -44.42
N GLY A 22 16.68 1.94 -44.30
CA GLY A 22 17.33 2.24 -43.02
C GLY A 22 16.42 3.02 -42.05
N ILE A 23 15.72 4.05 -42.55
CA ILE A 23 14.73 4.80 -41.74
C ILE A 23 13.56 3.90 -41.33
N LEU A 24 13.09 3.03 -42.23
CA LEU A 24 12.00 2.08 -41.93
C LEU A 24 12.41 1.07 -40.85
N LEU A 25 13.62 0.52 -40.96
CA LEU A 25 14.19 -0.38 -39.95
C LEU A 25 14.39 0.34 -38.61
N LEU A 26 14.86 1.58 -38.61
CA LEU A 26 15.02 2.38 -37.40
C LEU A 26 13.66 2.60 -36.70
N LYS A 27 12.60 2.95 -37.46
CA LYS A 27 11.24 3.06 -36.91
C LYS A 27 10.75 1.76 -36.30
N PHE A 28 11.02 0.63 -36.95
CA PHE A 28 10.66 -0.70 -36.45
C PHE A 28 11.39 -1.06 -35.15
N VAL A 29 12.69 -0.78 -35.08
CA VAL A 29 13.49 -0.99 -33.85
C VAL A 29 12.98 -0.11 -32.71
N VAL A 30 12.71 1.16 -32.96
CA VAL A 30 12.14 2.08 -31.95
C VAL A 30 10.76 1.60 -31.48
N ALA A 31 9.90 1.15 -32.39
CA ALA A 31 8.58 0.61 -32.05
C ALA A 31 8.67 -0.62 -31.13
N ILE A 32 9.60 -1.55 -31.41
CA ILE A 32 9.85 -2.72 -30.55
C ILE A 32 10.37 -2.30 -29.18
N LEU A 33 11.27 -1.30 -29.13
CA LEU A 33 11.82 -0.79 -27.87
C LEU A 33 10.72 -0.15 -27.01
N LEU A 34 9.86 0.66 -27.62
CA LEU A 34 8.70 1.27 -26.96
C LEU A 34 7.72 0.21 -26.47
N LEU A 35 7.45 -0.83 -27.28
CA LEU A 35 6.60 -1.94 -26.88
C LEU A 35 7.17 -2.67 -25.64
N LYS A 36 8.47 -2.96 -25.63
CA LYS A 36 9.14 -3.53 -24.45
C LYS A 36 9.01 -2.65 -23.22
N PHE A 37 9.15 -1.33 -23.37
CA PHE A 37 9.00 -0.38 -22.28
C PHE A 37 7.57 -0.35 -21.72
N VAL A 38 6.56 -0.32 -22.59
CA VAL A 38 5.14 -0.38 -22.19
C VAL A 38 4.83 -1.69 -21.47
N VAL A 39 5.31 -2.84 -21.98
CA VAL A 39 5.15 -4.14 -21.34
C VAL A 39 5.85 -4.16 -19.98
N ALA A 40 7.06 -3.60 -19.86
CA ALA A 40 7.77 -3.50 -18.59
C ALA A 40 6.99 -2.65 -17.57
N ILE A 41 6.41 -1.52 -17.98
CA ILE A 41 5.55 -0.69 -17.11
C ILE A 41 4.28 -1.47 -16.72
N LEU A 42 3.67 -2.18 -17.66
CA LEU A 42 2.45 -2.96 -17.40
C LEU A 42 2.74 -4.10 -16.41
N LEU A 43 3.86 -4.82 -16.59
CA LEU A 43 4.33 -5.85 -15.67
C LEU A 43 4.69 -5.24 -14.30
N LEU A 44 5.31 -4.07 -14.26
CA LEU A 44 5.58 -3.37 -13.01
C LEU A 44 4.28 -3.00 -12.28
N LYS A 45 3.28 -2.45 -13.00
CA LYS A 45 1.95 -2.18 -12.46
C LYS A 45 1.27 -3.44 -11.96
N PHE A 46 1.41 -4.55 -12.68
CA PHE A 46 0.85 -5.85 -12.29
C PHE A 46 1.54 -6.41 -11.04
N VAL A 47 2.86 -6.33 -10.95
CA VAL A 47 3.64 -6.75 -9.77
C VAL A 47 3.30 -5.87 -8.56
N VAL A 48 3.23 -4.55 -8.73
CA VAL A 48 2.77 -3.62 -7.68
C VAL A 48 1.32 -3.91 -7.30
N GLY A 49 0.46 -4.20 -8.27
CA GLY A 49 -0.93 -4.61 -8.04
C GLY A 49 -1.04 -5.89 -7.22
N ILE A 50 -0.23 -6.91 -7.52
CA ILE A 50 -0.15 -8.15 -6.72
C ILE A 50 0.43 -7.87 -5.33
N LEU A 51 1.44 -7.00 -5.22
CA LEU A 51 2.02 -6.59 -3.95
C LEU A 51 0.99 -5.85 -3.08
N LEU A 52 0.20 -4.96 -3.67
CA LEU A 52 -0.93 -4.29 -3.02
C LEU A 52 -2.03 -5.29 -2.64
N LEU A 53 -2.31 -6.28 -3.49
CA LEU A 53 -3.26 -7.36 -3.18
C LEU A 53 -2.75 -8.23 -2.02
N LYS A 54 -1.44 -8.42 -1.90
CA LYS A 54 -0.79 -9.05 -0.73
C LYS A 54 -0.90 -8.23 0.55
N PHE A 55 -1.18 -6.93 0.49
CA PHE A 55 -1.45 -6.09 1.66
C PHE A 55 -2.95 -6.02 2.01
N VAL A 56 -3.83 -6.25 1.04
CA VAL A 56 -5.27 -6.54 1.28
C VAL A 56 -5.43 -8.03 1.58
N VAL A 57 -4.91 -8.47 2.73
CA VAL A 57 -5.01 -9.87 3.11
C VAL A 57 -6.41 -10.13 3.67
N ALA A 58 -7.23 -10.85 2.91
CA ALA A 58 -8.55 -11.26 3.37
C ALA A 58 -8.48 -12.14 4.64
N ILE A 59 -7.43 -12.96 4.78
CA ILE A 59 -7.20 -13.87 5.91
C ILE A 59 -5.68 -14.14 6.05
N PRO A 60 -4.92 -13.36 6.85
CA PRO A 60 -3.53 -13.71 7.11
C PRO A 60 -3.46 -14.92 8.04
N THR A 61 -3.05 -16.05 7.48
CA THR A 61 -2.80 -17.31 8.20
C THR A 61 -1.37 -17.39 8.75
N SER A 62 -0.51 -16.41 8.47
CA SER A 62 0.87 -16.30 8.93
C SER A 62 1.14 -14.93 9.56
N GLU A 63 1.96 -14.88 10.61
CA GLU A 63 2.36 -13.65 11.30
C GLU A 63 2.79 -12.55 10.32
N ILE A 64 2.18 -11.38 10.44
CA ILE A 64 2.52 -10.21 9.63
C ILE A 64 3.44 -9.32 10.46
N CYS A 65 4.72 -9.30 10.11
CA CYS A 65 5.70 -8.36 10.68
C CYS A 65 6.13 -7.33 9.63
N CYS A 66 5.62 -6.09 9.74
CA CYS A 66 5.96 -4.99 8.85
C CYS A 66 6.82 -3.94 9.57
N ARG A 67 7.99 -3.59 9.02
CA ARG A 67 8.91 -2.62 9.66
C ARG A 67 8.77 -1.18 9.19
N TYR A 68 8.26 -0.98 7.97
CA TYR A 68 7.97 0.31 7.34
C TYR A 68 6.89 0.12 6.26
N PRO A 69 5.66 -0.24 6.63
CA PRO A 69 4.60 -0.33 5.63
C PRO A 69 4.27 1.08 5.13
N THR A 70 4.44 1.26 3.82
CA THR A 70 4.09 2.49 3.08
C THR A 70 2.79 2.36 2.31
N SER A 71 2.18 1.18 2.32
CA SER A 71 0.91 0.86 1.67
C SER A 71 -0.14 0.48 2.70
N GLU A 72 -1.38 0.90 2.46
CA GLU A 72 -2.52 0.57 3.32
C GLU A 72 -2.57 -0.92 3.64
N ILE A 73 -2.74 -1.23 4.92
CA ILE A 73 -2.87 -2.60 5.41
C ILE A 73 -4.35 -2.83 5.71
N CYS A 74 -5.01 -3.65 4.90
CA CYS A 74 -6.41 -3.99 5.09
C CYS A 74 -6.54 -5.49 5.37
N CYS A 75 -6.88 -5.84 6.61
CA CYS A 75 -7.10 -7.23 7.03
C CYS A 75 -8.57 -7.47 7.36
N ARG A 76 -9.20 -8.49 6.75
CA ARG A 76 -10.65 -8.77 6.94
C ARG A 76 -10.95 -9.82 8.01
N TYR A 77 -10.01 -10.72 8.28
CA TYR A 77 -10.06 -11.76 9.31
C TYR A 77 -8.65 -12.20 9.71
N PRO A 78 -7.85 -11.36 10.39
CA PRO A 78 -6.54 -11.78 10.81
C PRO A 78 -6.62 -12.77 11.97
N THR A 79 -6.08 -13.96 11.72
CA THR A 79 -5.99 -15.05 12.69
C THR A 79 -4.57 -15.22 13.26
N SER A 80 -3.62 -14.42 12.77
CA SER A 80 -2.21 -14.43 13.16
C SER A 80 -1.76 -13.03 13.60
N GLU A 81 -0.74 -12.96 14.46
CA GLU A 81 -0.28 -11.69 15.03
C GLU A 81 0.11 -10.68 13.95
N ILE A 82 -0.30 -9.42 14.15
CA ILE A 82 0.08 -8.31 13.28
C ILE A 82 0.97 -7.37 14.06
N CYS A 83 2.25 -7.33 13.70
CA CYS A 83 3.24 -6.43 14.27
C CYS A 83 3.68 -5.40 13.22
N CYS A 84 3.32 -4.14 13.44
CA CYS A 84 3.72 -3.02 12.58
C CYS A 84 4.65 -2.06 13.33
N ARG A 85 5.82 -1.78 12.76
CA ARG A 85 6.75 -0.74 13.22
C ARG A 85 6.71 0.40 12.19
N TYR A 86 6.65 1.64 12.66
CA TYR A 86 6.62 2.86 11.84
C TYR A 86 5.63 2.80 10.65
N PRO A 87 4.34 2.45 10.86
CA PRO A 87 3.39 2.49 9.76
C PRO A 87 3.07 3.94 9.37
N THR A 88 3.29 4.25 8.10
CA THR A 88 3.02 5.57 7.50
C THR A 88 1.72 5.58 6.68
N SER A 89 1.03 4.45 6.59
CA SER A 89 -0.20 4.23 5.83
C SER A 89 -1.25 3.56 6.70
N GLU A 90 -2.53 3.86 6.42
CA GLU A 90 -3.67 3.40 7.21
C GLU A 90 -3.66 1.89 7.46
N ILE A 91 -4.04 1.52 8.68
CA ILE A 91 -4.21 0.13 9.09
C ILE A 91 -5.67 -0.10 9.42
N CYS A 92 -6.35 -0.90 8.60
CA CYS A 92 -7.73 -1.28 8.78
C CYS A 92 -7.85 -2.78 9.07
N CYS A 93 -8.33 -3.14 10.25
CA CYS A 93 -8.59 -4.53 10.63
C CYS A 93 -10.09 -4.73 10.94
N ARG A 94 -10.72 -5.71 10.27
CA ARG A 94 -12.06 -6.19 10.61
C ARG A 94 -11.93 -7.57 11.22
N TYR A 95 -12.68 -7.82 12.29
CA TYR A 95 -12.74 -9.09 13.00
C TYR A 95 -11.36 -9.69 13.34
N PRO A 96 -10.42 -8.93 13.95
CA PRO A 96 -9.16 -9.51 14.35
C PRO A 96 -9.36 -10.44 15.55
N THR A 97 -8.85 -11.66 15.40
CA THR A 97 -8.85 -12.68 16.47
C THR A 97 -7.47 -12.88 17.08
N SER A 98 -6.46 -12.15 16.61
CA SER A 98 -5.06 -12.20 17.02
C SER A 98 -4.56 -10.82 17.46
N GLU A 99 -3.49 -10.79 18.25
CA GLU A 99 -2.93 -9.54 18.76
C GLU A 99 -2.48 -8.60 17.63
N ILE A 100 -2.78 -7.31 17.80
CA ILE A 100 -2.33 -6.24 16.90
C ILE A 100 -1.41 -5.32 17.69
N CYS A 101 -0.13 -5.29 17.30
CA CYS A 101 0.90 -4.46 17.90
C CYS A 101 1.42 -3.41 16.92
N CYS A 102 1.20 -2.13 17.20
CA CYS A 102 1.71 -1.01 16.42
C CYS A 102 2.70 -0.15 17.23
N ARG A 103 3.90 0.11 16.67
CA ARG A 103 4.90 1.02 17.27
C ARG A 103 5.14 2.21 16.37
N TYR A 104 4.98 3.41 16.91
CA TYR A 104 5.12 4.69 16.21
C TYR A 104 4.21 4.83 14.97
N PRO A 105 2.89 4.59 15.06
CA PRO A 105 2.01 4.82 13.93
C PRO A 105 1.83 6.32 13.67
N THR A 106 2.04 6.70 12.42
CA THR A 106 1.82 8.07 11.92
C THR A 106 0.58 8.19 11.04
N SER A 107 -0.23 7.13 10.98
CA SER A 107 -1.42 7.00 10.14
C SER A 107 -2.52 6.29 10.91
N GLU A 108 -3.77 6.55 10.52
CA GLU A 108 -4.96 6.08 11.23
C GLU A 108 -4.99 4.55 11.39
N ILE A 109 -5.40 4.11 12.58
CA ILE A 109 -5.62 2.71 12.89
C ILE A 109 -7.11 2.50 13.17
N CYS A 110 -7.77 1.73 12.32
CA CYS A 110 -9.19 1.42 12.42
C CYS A 110 -9.41 -0.08 12.64
N CYS A 111 -9.92 -0.44 13.82
CA CYS A 111 -10.28 -1.82 14.16
C CYS A 111 -11.80 -1.96 14.38
N SER A 112 -12.41 -2.97 13.78
CA SER A 112 -13.84 -3.30 13.96
C SER A 112 -13.99 -4.71 14.48
N TYR A 113 -14.72 -4.88 15.60
CA TYR A 113 -14.95 -6.13 16.29
C TYR A 113 -13.67 -6.90 16.68
N PRO A 114 -12.70 -6.26 17.36
CA PRO A 114 -11.53 -6.98 17.83
C PRO A 114 -11.89 -7.89 19.00
N THR A 115 -11.46 -9.16 18.90
CA THR A 115 -11.60 -10.15 19.98
C THR A 115 -10.29 -10.41 20.73
N SER A 116 -9.22 -9.74 20.33
CA SER A 116 -7.84 -9.87 20.80
C SER A 116 -7.23 -8.52 21.16
N GLU A 117 -6.14 -8.51 21.93
CA GLU A 117 -5.53 -7.27 22.41
C GLU A 117 -5.01 -6.39 21.27
N ILE A 118 -5.23 -5.08 21.40
CA ILE A 118 -4.66 -4.06 20.51
C ILE A 118 -3.70 -3.20 21.32
N CYS A 119 -2.42 -3.26 20.97
CA CYS A 119 -1.34 -2.51 21.62
C CYS A 119 -0.73 -1.47 20.67
N CYS A 120 -0.85 -0.20 21.01
CA CYS A 120 -0.22 0.91 20.27
C CYS A 120 0.77 1.69 21.15
N ARG A 121 2.02 1.86 20.69
CA ARG A 121 3.03 2.68 21.38
C ARG A 121 3.39 3.91 20.56
N TYR A 122 3.33 5.09 21.17
CA TYR A 122 3.60 6.38 20.56
C TYR A 122 2.76 6.66 19.29
N PRO A 123 1.43 6.49 19.32
CA PRO A 123 0.63 6.86 18.17
C PRO A 123 0.56 8.38 18.02
N THR A 124 0.76 8.83 16.79
CA THR A 124 0.66 10.25 16.40
C THR A 124 -0.58 10.59 15.59
N SER A 125 -1.44 9.59 15.38
CA SER A 125 -2.62 9.60 14.52
C SER A 125 -3.79 8.90 15.21
N GLU A 126 -5.01 9.12 14.74
CA GLU A 126 -6.21 8.61 15.39
C GLU A 126 -6.26 7.08 15.46
N ILE A 127 -6.72 6.57 16.60
CA ILE A 127 -6.99 5.15 16.80
C ILE A 127 -8.49 4.98 17.04
N CYS A 128 -9.17 4.29 16.12
CA CYS A 128 -10.59 4.03 16.18
C CYS A 128 -10.88 2.54 16.33
N CYS A 129 -11.50 2.16 17.44
CA CYS A 129 -11.95 0.79 17.70
C CYS A 129 -13.48 0.74 17.89
N ARG A 130 -14.16 -0.11 17.11
CA ARG A 130 -15.61 -0.32 17.22
C ARG A 130 -15.90 -1.71 17.78
N TYR A 131 -16.70 -1.78 18.84
CA TYR A 131 -17.11 -3.03 19.51
C TYR A 131 -15.95 -3.93 19.94
N PRO A 132 -14.96 -3.43 20.71
CA PRO A 132 -13.94 -4.29 21.26
C PRO A 132 -14.51 -5.22 22.35
N THR A 133 -14.13 -6.50 22.29
CA THR A 133 -14.38 -7.46 23.37
C THR A 133 -13.12 -7.72 24.20
N SER A 134 -12.00 -7.13 23.82
CA SER A 134 -10.65 -7.27 24.40
C SER A 134 -10.07 -5.92 24.81
N GLU A 135 -8.93 -5.95 25.51
CA GLU A 135 -8.24 -4.74 25.95
C GLU A 135 -7.61 -3.96 24.78
N ILE A 136 -7.72 -2.63 24.88
CA ILE A 136 -7.03 -1.69 24.01
C ILE A 136 -6.04 -0.90 24.86
N CYS A 137 -4.76 -1.10 24.58
CA CYS A 137 -3.65 -0.53 25.32
C CYS A 137 -2.91 0.49 24.43
N CYS A 138 -2.96 1.75 24.81
CA CYS A 138 -2.22 2.81 24.11
C CYS A 138 -1.25 3.52 25.06
N SER A 139 0.04 3.53 24.72
CA SER A 139 1.08 4.21 25.49
C SER A 139 1.54 5.49 24.79
N TYR A 140 1.49 6.61 25.50
CA TYR A 140 1.92 7.94 25.01
C TYR A 140 1.26 8.37 23.69
N PRO A 141 -0.08 8.36 23.58
CA PRO A 141 -0.75 8.88 22.39
C PRO A 141 -0.64 10.40 22.31
N THR A 142 -0.32 10.95 21.15
CA THR A 142 -0.40 12.40 20.89
C THR A 142 -1.71 12.80 20.19
N SER A 143 -2.58 11.82 19.92
CA SER A 143 -3.82 11.92 19.15
C SER A 143 -5.00 11.29 19.92
N GLU A 144 -6.21 11.42 19.36
CA GLU A 144 -7.43 10.85 19.93
C GLU A 144 -7.48 9.31 19.82
N ILE A 145 -8.04 8.68 20.84
CA ILE A 145 -8.36 7.25 20.87
C ILE A 145 -9.87 7.13 21.06
N CYS A 146 -10.56 6.68 20.01
CA CYS A 146 -12.00 6.50 19.99
C CYS A 146 -12.35 5.03 20.14
N CYS A 147 -12.99 4.65 21.26
CA CYS A 147 -13.53 3.31 21.46
C CYS A 147 -15.06 3.38 21.58
N ARG A 148 -15.79 2.79 20.63
CA ARG A 148 -17.27 2.81 20.61
C ARG A 148 -17.82 1.48 21.11
N LEU A 149 -18.63 1.55 22.18
CA LEU A 149 -19.35 0.44 22.84
C LEU A 149 -18.39 -0.59 23.45
N LEU A 150 -17.96 -0.34 24.70
CA LEU A 150 -17.08 -1.23 25.46
C LEU A 150 -17.87 -2.39 26.08
N ALA A 151 -17.39 -3.62 25.90
CA ALA A 151 -17.63 -4.72 26.83
C ALA A 151 -16.54 -4.80 27.92
N THR A 152 -15.34 -4.24 27.68
CA THR A 152 -14.14 -4.33 28.54
C THR A 152 -13.31 -3.04 28.48
N SER A 153 -12.46 -2.81 29.49
CA SER A 153 -11.72 -1.57 29.77
C SER A 153 -10.73 -1.13 28.68
N CYS A 154 -10.72 0.15 28.32
CA CYS A 154 -9.67 0.78 27.52
C CYS A 154 -8.61 1.39 28.46
N VAL A 155 -7.36 0.93 28.35
CA VAL A 155 -6.26 1.38 29.23
C VAL A 155 -5.37 2.37 28.47
N ARG A 156 -5.43 3.64 28.88
CA ARG A 156 -4.61 4.72 28.34
C ARG A 156 -3.47 5.02 29.31
N TRP A 157 -2.23 4.88 28.86
CA TRP A 157 -1.04 5.31 29.61
C TRP A 157 -0.62 6.71 29.12
N PHE A 158 -0.70 7.69 30.03
CA PHE A 158 -0.77 9.15 29.82
C PHE A 158 0.14 9.80 28.76
N SER A 159 -0.39 10.85 28.13
CA SER A 159 0.32 12.04 27.62
C SER A 159 -0.57 13.29 27.83
N VAL A 160 0.05 14.48 27.90
CA VAL A 160 -0.45 15.78 28.44
C VAL A 160 -1.68 16.40 27.74
N VAL A 161 -2.28 15.74 26.74
CA VAL A 161 -3.43 16.26 25.97
C VAL A 161 -4.72 15.56 26.41
N ASP A 162 -5.16 15.87 27.62
CA ASP A 162 -6.49 15.50 28.11
C ASP A 162 -7.53 16.51 27.59
N VAL A 163 -8.31 16.12 26.58
CA VAL A 163 -9.61 16.74 26.28
C VAL A 163 -10.65 15.64 26.06
N TRP A 164 -11.40 15.39 27.13
CA TRP A 164 -12.77 14.88 27.23
C TRP A 164 -13.49 14.35 25.96
N LYS A 165 -14.00 13.11 26.07
CA LYS A 165 -15.40 12.73 25.75
C LYS A 165 -15.76 11.36 26.36
N HIS A 166 -15.97 11.34 27.67
CA HIS A 166 -16.95 10.41 28.26
C HIS A 166 -18.31 11.11 28.16
N TYR A 167 -19.20 10.69 27.25
CA TYR A 167 -20.68 10.81 27.37
C TYR A 167 -21.36 10.25 26.12
N SER A 168 -22.55 9.65 26.32
CA SER A 168 -23.44 8.93 25.37
C SER A 168 -23.16 7.41 25.35
N LEU A 169 -23.79 6.55 26.15
CA LEU A 169 -25.23 6.40 26.42
C LEU A 169 -25.44 5.71 27.78
N LEU A 170 -25.92 6.46 28.78
CA LEU A 170 -26.61 5.95 29.98
C LEU A 170 -27.47 7.12 30.51
N HIS A 171 -28.42 7.51 29.67
CA HIS A 171 -29.65 8.21 30.03
C HIS A 171 -30.67 7.91 28.95
#